data_AF-A0A0N4Z9R7-F1
#
_entry.id   AF-A0A0N4Z9R7-F1
#
_cell.length_a   1.000
_cell.length_b   1.000
_cell.length_c   1.000
_cell.angle_alpha   90.00
_cell.angle_beta   90.00
_cell.angle_gamma   90.00
#
_symmetry.space_group_name_H-M   'P 1'
#
loop_
_entity.id
_entity.type
_entity.pdbx_description
1 polymer ?
#
loop_
_entity_poly.entity_id
_entity_poly.type
_entity_poly.pdbx_seq_one_letter_code
_entity_poly.pdbx_strand_id
1 'polypeptide(L)'
;MPLFLYSVFTGVGVFETSSFMCKLQSLLTCSVWTVVQLMVLCISGVHLLTFARIHYEQLFGLPPNILCGLSWLISLSLSLPCVTNSDVVRYDEHLRQCIWGSTDSAYKFLTYILIFGLVIPCSLSSYAYIRVLGILYHSPIVFQSIGLYKSRFLVYAFLASPFYTLPVFVVSMAGTDRFINAPWIPLFATFTAYFQCIISPILYGSSLVLMKEEDMALTARAHKAGPNSYQPVQLQVPGQHL
;
A
#
# COMPACT_ATOMS: atom_id res chain seq x y z
N MET A 1 -13.73 -8.54 -1.79
CA MET A 1 -14.52 -7.41 -2.35
C MET A 1 -15.80 -7.88 -3.05
N PRO A 2 -15.81 -8.78 -4.05
CA PRO A 2 -17.07 -9.14 -4.74
C PRO A 2 -18.11 -9.78 -3.82
N LEU A 3 -17.69 -10.71 -2.96
CA LEU A 3 -18.56 -11.33 -1.94
C LEU A 3 -19.05 -10.33 -0.89
N PHE A 4 -18.22 -9.35 -0.51
CA PHE A 4 -18.62 -8.27 0.39
C PHE A 4 -19.73 -7.41 -0.24
N LEU A 5 -19.56 -6.97 -1.48
CA LEU A 5 -20.58 -6.21 -2.20
C LEU A 5 -21.87 -7.03 -2.32
N TYR A 6 -21.76 -8.31 -2.71
CA TYR A 6 -22.92 -9.20 -2.80
C TYR A 6 -23.66 -9.29 -1.45
N SER A 7 -22.98 -9.58 -0.34
CA SER A 7 -23.60 -9.70 0.99
C SER A 7 -24.23 -8.41 1.51
N VAL A 8 -23.59 -7.27 1.26
CA VAL A 8 -24.11 -5.95 1.66
C VAL A 8 -25.37 -5.61 0.84
N PHE A 9 -25.32 -5.75 -0.49
CA PHE A 9 -26.42 -5.36 -1.37
C PHE A 9 -27.61 -6.34 -1.37
N THR A 10 -27.37 -7.65 -1.20
CA THR A 10 -28.43 -8.66 -1.30
C THR A 10 -29.09 -9.02 0.02
N GLY A 11 -28.47 -8.73 1.17
CA GLY A 11 -29.00 -9.23 2.44
C GLY A 11 -28.35 -10.51 2.95
N VAL A 12 -27.67 -11.27 2.08
CA VAL A 12 -27.39 -12.69 2.34
C VAL A 12 -26.07 -12.89 3.09
N GLY A 13 -26.16 -13.54 4.25
CA GLY A 13 -25.04 -13.97 5.08
C GLY A 13 -24.33 -15.21 4.53
N VAL A 14 -23.58 -15.06 3.42
CA VAL A 14 -22.87 -16.19 2.77
C VAL A 14 -21.91 -16.93 3.71
N PHE A 15 -21.39 -16.23 4.73
CA PHE A 15 -20.45 -16.78 5.70
C PHE A 15 -21.09 -17.25 7.01
N GLU A 16 -22.39 -17.05 7.19
CA GLU A 16 -23.13 -17.39 8.41
C GLU A 16 -23.20 -18.91 8.63
N THR A 17 -23.35 -19.67 7.54
CA THR A 17 -23.60 -21.11 7.59
C THR A 17 -22.33 -21.96 7.72
N SER A 18 -21.15 -21.39 7.44
CA SER A 18 -19.89 -22.15 7.40
C SER A 18 -18.77 -21.44 8.16
N SER A 19 -18.46 -21.96 9.35
CA SER A 19 -17.32 -21.52 10.16
C SER A 19 -15.99 -21.60 9.41
N PHE A 20 -15.81 -22.60 8.54
CA PHE A 20 -14.60 -22.74 7.74
C PHE A 20 -14.45 -21.61 6.71
N MET A 21 -15.52 -21.29 5.97
CA MET A 21 -15.51 -20.18 5.01
C MET A 21 -15.25 -18.84 5.69
N CYS A 22 -15.81 -18.65 6.88
CA CYS A 22 -15.61 -17.47 7.70
C CYS A 22 -14.14 -17.27 8.11
N LYS A 23 -13.50 -18.33 8.60
CA LYS A 23 -12.07 -18.32 8.96
C LYS A 23 -11.18 -18.11 7.75
N LEU A 24 -11.48 -18.75 6.63
CA LEU A 24 -10.73 -18.60 5.38
C LEU A 24 -10.84 -17.18 4.83
N GLN A 25 -12.03 -16.57 4.87
CA GLN A 25 -12.24 -15.18 4.46
C GLN A 25 -11.42 -14.22 5.33
N SER A 26 -11.40 -14.42 6.65
CA SER A 26 -10.61 -13.60 7.56
C SER A 26 -9.10 -13.78 7.33
N LEU A 27 -8.62 -15.02 7.15
CA LEU A 27 -7.22 -15.32 6.80
C LEU A 27 -6.80 -14.55 5.55
N LEU A 28 -7.56 -14.69 4.46
CA LEU A 28 -7.24 -14.04 3.18
C LEU A 28 -7.30 -12.52 3.30
N THR A 29 -8.31 -11.98 3.98
CA THR A 29 -8.47 -10.53 4.16
C THR A 29 -7.29 -9.96 4.94
N CYS A 30 -6.95 -10.56 6.09
CA CYS A 30 -5.80 -10.15 6.90
C CYS A 30 -4.50 -10.23 6.11
N SER A 31 -4.26 -11.35 5.41
CA SER A 31 -3.03 -11.55 4.63
C SER A 31 -2.89 -10.50 3.54
N VAL A 32 -3.94 -10.27 2.75
CA VAL A 32 -3.90 -9.29 1.66
C VAL A 32 -3.67 -7.89 2.20
N TRP A 33 -4.36 -7.50 3.28
CA TRP A 33 -4.19 -6.17 3.88
C TRP A 33 -2.76 -5.95 4.39
N THR A 34 -2.16 -6.93 5.06
CA THR A 34 -0.78 -6.80 5.52
C THR A 34 0.23 -6.81 4.37
N VAL A 35 0.02 -7.65 3.33
CA VAL A 35 0.87 -7.64 2.13
C VAL A 35 0.85 -6.28 1.48
N VAL A 36 -0.33 -5.66 1.33
CA VAL A 36 -0.46 -4.34 0.70
C VAL A 36 0.37 -3.31 1.46
N GLN A 37 0.32 -3.28 2.80
CA GLN A 37 1.09 -2.31 3.58
C GLN A 37 2.59 -2.58 3.54
N LEU A 38 3.01 -3.85 3.56
CA LEU A 38 4.42 -4.23 3.39
C LEU A 38 4.94 -3.89 1.99
N MET A 39 4.13 -4.10 0.95
CA MET A 39 4.46 -3.70 -0.42
C MET A 39 4.62 -2.20 -0.55
N VAL A 40 3.72 -1.41 0.05
CA VAL A 40 3.84 0.05 0.11
C VAL A 40 5.13 0.47 0.80
N LEU A 41 5.52 -0.20 1.89
CA LEU A 41 6.81 0.02 2.54
C LEU A 41 7.98 -0.27 1.59
N CYS A 42 8.01 -1.43 0.93
CA CYS A 42 9.07 -1.77 -0.02
C CYS A 42 9.18 -0.74 -1.15
N ILE A 43 8.05 -0.34 -1.75
CA ILE A 43 8.00 0.65 -2.83
C ILE A 43 8.49 2.02 -2.33
N SER A 44 8.07 2.44 -1.13
CA SER A 44 8.54 3.69 -0.53
C SER A 44 10.06 3.67 -0.26
N GLY A 45 10.61 2.52 0.13
CA GLY A 45 12.04 2.32 0.32
C GLY A 45 12.82 2.43 -1.00
N VAL A 46 12.31 1.83 -2.07
CA VAL A 46 12.89 1.97 -3.42
C VAL A 46 12.87 3.44 -3.86
N HIS A 47 11.73 4.12 -3.72
CA HIS A 47 11.63 5.54 -4.05
C HIS A 47 12.66 6.37 -3.27
N LEU A 48 12.77 6.17 -1.96
CA LEU A 48 13.75 6.88 -1.14
C LEU A 48 15.19 6.68 -1.64
N LEU A 49 15.56 5.44 -1.96
CA LEU A 49 16.90 5.11 -2.47
C LEU A 49 17.17 5.76 -3.83
N THR A 50 16.21 5.67 -4.75
CA THR A 50 16.30 6.30 -6.07
C THR A 50 16.46 7.81 -5.96
N PHE A 51 15.67 8.46 -5.09
CA PHE A 51 15.73 9.90 -4.89
C PHE A 51 16.98 10.37 -4.14
N ALA A 52 17.50 9.56 -3.21
CA ALA A 52 18.73 9.85 -2.48
C ALA A 52 20.01 9.48 -3.27
N ARG A 53 19.89 8.91 -4.49
CA ARG A 53 21.01 8.38 -5.29
C ARG A 53 21.90 7.37 -4.55
N ILE A 54 21.30 6.60 -3.64
CA ILE A 54 21.99 5.49 -2.96
C ILE A 54 21.80 4.24 -3.84
N HIS A 55 22.90 3.54 -4.14
CA HIS A 55 22.84 2.36 -5.01
C HIS A 55 22.06 1.25 -4.31
N TYR A 56 21.07 0.66 -5.01
CA TYR A 56 20.14 -0.34 -4.48
C TYR A 56 20.86 -1.54 -3.82
N GLU A 57 21.98 -1.97 -4.41
CA GLU A 57 22.79 -3.09 -3.91
C GLU A 57 23.37 -2.84 -2.50
N GLN A 58 23.53 -1.58 -2.09
CA GLN A 58 24.13 -1.24 -0.80
C GLN A 58 23.15 -1.32 0.38
N LEU A 59 21.82 -1.26 0.15
CA LEU A 59 20.84 -1.19 1.25
C LEU A 59 19.94 -2.43 1.38
N PHE A 60 19.54 -3.06 0.27
CA PHE A 60 18.64 -4.22 0.33
C PHE A 60 19.33 -5.54 0.01
N GLY A 61 20.36 -5.56 -0.85
CA GLY A 61 21.09 -6.77 -1.25
C GLY A 61 20.21 -7.92 -1.80
N LEU A 62 18.90 -7.70 -1.93
CA LEU A 62 17.87 -8.70 -2.20
C LEU A 62 17.11 -8.29 -3.46
N PRO A 63 16.91 -9.22 -4.40
CA PRO A 63 16.11 -8.95 -5.59
C PRO A 63 14.63 -8.70 -5.20
N PRO A 64 13.91 -7.83 -5.92
CA PRO A 64 12.51 -7.48 -5.63
C PRO A 64 11.57 -8.68 -5.51
N ASN A 65 11.81 -9.75 -6.28
CA ASN A 65 11.02 -10.97 -6.23
C ASN A 65 11.08 -11.66 -4.86
N ILE A 66 12.24 -11.65 -4.21
CA ILE A 66 12.41 -12.25 -2.88
C ILE A 66 11.70 -11.39 -1.83
N LEU A 67 11.79 -10.05 -1.92
CA LEU A 67 11.03 -9.15 -1.03
C LEU A 67 9.52 -9.38 -1.15
N CYS A 68 9.03 -9.61 -2.36
CA CYS A 68 7.64 -9.97 -2.60
C CYS A 68 7.26 -11.30 -1.93
N GLY A 69 8.06 -12.35 -2.14
CA GLY A 69 7.87 -13.64 -1.49
C GLY A 69 7.86 -13.54 0.04
N LEU A 70 8.80 -12.78 0.61
CA LEU A 70 8.91 -12.57 2.06
C LEU A 70 7.69 -11.84 2.62
N SER A 71 7.16 -10.82 1.93
CA SER A 71 5.97 -10.11 2.39
C SER A 71 4.74 -11.02 2.49
N TRP A 72 4.60 -11.97 1.54
CA TRP A 72 3.52 -12.95 1.53
C TRP A 72 3.69 -13.96 2.67
N LEU A 73 4.91 -14.46 2.86
CA LEU A 73 5.23 -15.38 3.96
C LEU A 73 4.96 -14.76 5.33
N ILE A 74 5.42 -13.52 5.55
CA ILE A 74 5.19 -12.78 6.81
C ILE A 74 3.69 -12.57 7.02
N SER A 75 2.97 -12.14 5.98
CA SER A 75 1.55 -11.86 6.06
C SER A 75 0.69 -13.09 6.33
N LEU A 76 1.00 -14.22 5.70
CA LEU A 76 0.34 -15.50 5.95
C LEU A 76 0.66 -16.02 7.36
N SER A 77 1.90 -15.85 7.82
CA SER A 77 2.29 -16.22 9.19
C SER A 77 1.54 -15.40 10.24
N LEU A 78 1.40 -14.09 10.00
CA LEU A 78 0.66 -13.18 10.86
C LEU A 78 -0.84 -13.46 10.88
N SER A 79 -1.43 -13.89 9.76
CA SER A 79 -2.87 -14.17 9.67
C SER A 79 -3.27 -15.58 10.09
N LEU A 80 -2.31 -16.52 10.20
CA LEU A 80 -2.53 -17.92 10.56
C LEU A 80 -3.46 -18.14 11.78
N PRO A 81 -3.37 -17.32 12.86
CA PRO A 81 -4.28 -17.44 14.00
C PRO A 81 -5.77 -17.34 13.67
N CYS A 82 -6.15 -16.73 12.54
CA CYS A 82 -7.54 -16.70 12.07
C CYS A 82 -8.14 -18.09 11.83
N VAL A 83 -7.32 -19.08 11.49
CA VAL A 83 -7.76 -20.46 11.19
C VAL A 83 -7.48 -21.38 12.36
N THR A 84 -6.33 -21.23 13.02
CA THR A 84 -5.90 -22.14 14.09
C THR A 84 -6.63 -21.91 15.41
N ASN A 85 -7.18 -20.70 15.64
CA ASN A 85 -7.91 -20.38 16.86
C ASN A 85 -9.38 -20.07 16.54
N SER A 86 -10.30 -20.85 17.14
CA SER A 86 -11.74 -20.71 16.93
C SER A 86 -12.34 -19.44 17.51
N ASP A 87 -11.70 -18.83 18.51
CA ASP A 87 -12.25 -17.68 19.24
C ASP A 87 -11.83 -16.33 18.67
N VAL A 88 -10.95 -16.34 17.67
CA VAL A 88 -10.41 -15.12 17.05
C VAL A 88 -11.39 -14.51 16.05
N VAL A 89 -12.09 -15.33 15.29
CA VAL A 89 -12.96 -14.87 14.18
C VAL A 89 -14.39 -15.32 14.42
N ARG A 90 -15.33 -14.39 14.34
CA ARG A 90 -16.77 -14.68 14.40
C ARG A 90 -17.50 -13.93 13.29
N TYR A 91 -18.62 -14.49 12.87
CA TYR A 91 -19.53 -13.81 11.96
C TYR A 91 -20.23 -12.70 12.73
N ASP A 92 -20.26 -11.50 12.15
CA ASP A 92 -21.02 -10.37 12.68
C ASP A 92 -22.23 -10.12 11.77
N GLU A 93 -23.43 -10.20 12.35
CA GLU A 93 -24.71 -10.02 11.68
C GLU A 93 -24.91 -8.59 11.15
N HIS A 94 -24.36 -7.59 11.84
CA HIS A 94 -24.48 -6.18 11.45
C HIS A 94 -23.63 -5.85 10.24
N LEU A 95 -22.44 -6.43 10.17
CA LEU A 95 -21.49 -6.24 9.06
C LEU A 95 -21.63 -7.29 7.97
N ARG A 96 -22.38 -8.36 8.23
CA ARG A 96 -22.59 -9.53 7.36
C ARG A 96 -21.30 -10.16 6.84
N GLN A 97 -20.22 -10.02 7.60
CA GLN A 97 -18.90 -10.53 7.26
C GLN A 97 -18.24 -11.08 8.51
N CYS A 98 -17.17 -11.85 8.30
CA CYS A 98 -16.39 -12.34 9.42
C CYS A 98 -15.39 -11.29 9.86
N ILE A 99 -15.49 -10.93 11.13
CA ILE A 99 -14.60 -9.98 11.80
C ILE A 99 -13.96 -10.65 13.02
N TRP A 100 -13.07 -9.91 13.67
CA TRP A 100 -12.46 -10.35 14.92
C TRP A 100 -13.49 -10.34 16.04
N GLY A 101 -13.49 -11.40 16.85
CA GLY A 101 -14.40 -11.52 18.00
C GLY A 101 -14.04 -10.58 19.16
N SER A 102 -14.84 -10.65 20.22
CA SER A 102 -14.68 -9.86 21.46
C SER A 102 -13.92 -10.59 22.58
N THR A 103 -13.25 -11.70 22.26
CA THR A 103 -12.48 -12.49 23.25
C THR A 103 -11.10 -11.86 23.49
N ASP A 104 -10.49 -12.11 24.66
CA ASP A 104 -9.13 -11.62 24.97
C ASP A 104 -8.10 -12.11 23.92
N SER A 105 -8.26 -13.35 23.44
CA SER A 105 -7.45 -13.91 22.35
C SER A 105 -7.62 -13.14 21.04
N ALA A 106 -8.83 -12.71 20.71
CA ALA A 106 -9.11 -11.90 19.52
C ALA A 106 -8.49 -10.49 19.63
N TYR A 107 -8.57 -9.84 20.79
CA TYR A 107 -7.93 -8.53 21.00
C TYR A 107 -6.41 -8.59 20.95
N LYS A 108 -5.80 -9.62 21.53
CA LYS A 108 -4.34 -9.85 21.41
C LYS A 108 -3.93 -10.01 19.96
N PHE A 109 -4.66 -10.83 19.21
CA PHE A 109 -4.44 -11.02 17.78
C PHE A 109 -4.60 -9.72 16.98
N LEU A 110 -5.68 -8.99 17.20
CA LEU A 110 -5.97 -7.72 16.54
C LEU A 110 -4.87 -6.68 16.81
N THR A 111 -4.35 -6.67 18.04
CA THR A 111 -3.22 -5.81 18.43
C THR A 111 -1.93 -6.18 17.67
N TYR A 112 -1.62 -7.47 17.53
CA TYR A 112 -0.45 -7.91 16.75
C TYR A 112 -0.57 -7.54 15.27
N ILE A 113 -1.74 -7.76 14.66
CA ILE A 113 -1.99 -7.34 13.28
C ILE A 113 -1.89 -5.82 13.14
N LEU A 114 -2.43 -5.06 14.08
CA LEU A 114 -2.35 -3.60 14.05
C LEU A 114 -0.89 -3.13 14.10
N ILE A 115 -0.09 -3.67 15.02
CA ILE A 115 1.31 -3.24 15.20
C ILE A 115 2.16 -3.66 14.00
N PHE A 116 2.20 -4.96 13.68
CA PHE A 116 3.08 -5.50 12.66
C PHE A 116 2.56 -5.34 11.23
N GLY A 117 1.25 -5.36 11.06
CA GLY A 117 0.58 -5.29 9.76
C GLY A 117 0.24 -3.88 9.29
N LEU A 118 0.13 -2.91 10.21
CA LEU A 118 -0.23 -1.52 9.87
C LEU A 118 0.77 -0.50 10.43
N VAL A 119 0.94 -0.40 11.75
CA VAL A 119 1.70 0.69 12.37
C VAL A 119 3.15 0.72 11.93
N ILE A 120 3.87 -0.41 11.99
CA ILE A 120 5.28 -0.47 11.60
C ILE A 120 5.44 -0.19 10.10
N PRO A 121 4.74 -0.87 9.17
CA PRO A 121 4.87 -0.60 7.74
C PRO A 121 4.49 0.84 7.36
N CYS A 122 3.40 1.35 7.92
CA CYS A 122 2.90 2.69 7.59
C CYS A 122 3.77 3.81 8.18
N SER A 123 4.32 3.65 9.38
CA SER A 123 5.22 4.65 9.97
C SER A 123 6.53 4.75 9.20
N LEU A 124 7.13 3.62 8.84
CA LEU A 124 8.36 3.57 8.05
C LEU A 124 8.13 4.11 6.63
N SER A 125 7.00 3.78 5.99
CA SER A 125 6.69 4.29 4.65
C SER A 125 6.39 5.80 4.67
N SER A 126 5.70 6.29 5.70
CA SER A 126 5.47 7.72 5.91
C SER A 126 6.78 8.47 6.12
N TYR A 127 7.69 7.93 6.93
CA TYR A 127 9.02 8.51 7.13
C TYR A 127 9.81 8.60 5.81
N ALA A 128 9.81 7.52 5.02
CA ALA A 128 10.46 7.50 3.71
C ALA A 128 9.88 8.58 2.77
N TYR A 129 8.54 8.68 2.69
CA TYR A 129 7.90 9.68 1.82
C TYR A 129 8.07 11.12 2.29
N ILE A 130 8.09 11.40 3.59
CA ILE A 130 8.41 12.74 4.13
C ILE A 130 9.84 13.14 3.72
N ARG A 131 10.80 12.21 3.79
CA ARG A 131 12.18 12.46 3.32
C ARG A 131 12.23 12.71 1.82
N VAL A 132 11.52 11.93 1.02
CA VAL A 132 11.40 12.13 -0.44
C VAL A 132 10.82 13.51 -0.75
N LEU A 133 9.77 13.95 -0.06
CA LEU A 133 9.19 15.29 -0.22
C LEU A 133 10.19 16.38 0.13
N GLY A 134 10.99 16.21 1.18
CA GLY A 134 12.07 17.15 1.53
C GLY A 134 13.13 17.27 0.43
N ILE A 135 13.54 16.14 -0.18
CA ILE A 135 14.49 16.13 -1.30
C ILE A 135 13.89 16.83 -2.53
N LEU A 136 12.61 16.55 -2.83
CA LEU A 136 11.88 17.18 -3.94
C LEU A 136 11.79 18.70 -3.76
N TYR A 137 11.60 19.18 -2.53
CA TYR A 137 11.50 20.61 -2.23
C TYR A 137 12.81 21.36 -2.46
N HIS A 138 13.95 20.77 -2.09
CA HIS A 138 15.26 21.44 -2.21
C HIS A 138 15.82 21.46 -3.64
N SER A 139 15.46 20.50 -4.51
CA SER A 139 16.07 20.35 -5.83
C SER A 139 15.06 20.12 -6.97
N PRO A 140 14.09 21.03 -7.21
CA PRO A 140 13.00 20.80 -8.17
C PRO A 140 13.45 20.69 -9.64
N ILE A 141 14.53 21.39 -10.01
CA ILE A 141 15.03 21.48 -11.40
C ILE A 141 15.57 20.12 -11.89
N VAL A 142 16.23 19.36 -11.01
CA VAL A 142 16.78 18.04 -11.34
C VAL A 142 15.65 17.03 -11.60
N PHE A 143 14.50 17.18 -10.94
CA PHE A 143 13.35 16.29 -11.14
C PHE A 143 12.54 16.60 -12.38
N GLN A 144 12.50 17.87 -12.80
CA GLN A 144 11.93 18.24 -14.07
C GLN A 144 12.74 17.68 -15.25
N SER A 145 14.08 17.55 -15.11
CA SER A 145 14.93 16.95 -16.14
C SER A 145 14.85 15.42 -16.24
N ILE A 146 14.40 14.71 -15.19
CA ILE A 146 14.26 13.24 -15.20
C ILE A 146 12.80 12.82 -15.51
N GLY A 147 11.87 13.76 -15.75
CA GLY A 147 10.46 13.46 -16.02
C GLY A 147 9.62 13.14 -14.77
N LEU A 148 10.23 12.74 -13.66
CA LEU A 148 9.56 12.38 -12.40
C LEU A 148 8.74 13.49 -11.70
N TYR A 149 8.65 14.71 -12.26
CA TYR A 149 7.83 15.78 -11.70
C TYR A 149 6.31 15.49 -11.80
N LYS A 150 5.85 14.78 -12.85
CA LYS A 150 4.43 14.45 -13.07
C LYS A 150 3.95 13.34 -12.10
N SER A 151 4.85 12.47 -11.64
CA SER A 151 4.55 11.35 -10.73
C SER A 151 4.49 11.73 -9.24
N ARG A 152 4.74 13.00 -8.88
CA ARG A 152 4.65 13.50 -7.48
C ARG A 152 3.29 13.26 -6.80
N PHE A 153 2.22 13.16 -7.59
CA PHE A 153 0.87 12.87 -7.07
C PHE A 153 0.76 11.48 -6.44
N LEU A 154 1.60 10.52 -6.88
CA LEU A 154 1.66 9.19 -6.28
C LEU A 154 2.18 9.23 -4.84
N VAL A 155 3.14 10.11 -4.55
CA VAL A 155 3.68 10.28 -3.20
C VAL A 155 2.58 10.68 -2.21
N TYR A 156 1.71 11.61 -2.60
CA TYR A 156 0.58 12.02 -1.78
C TYR A 156 -0.46 10.91 -1.61
N ALA A 157 -0.74 10.17 -2.68
CA ALA A 157 -1.70 9.07 -2.64
C ALA A 157 -1.22 7.91 -1.76
N PHE A 158 0.09 7.60 -1.76
CA PHE A 158 0.67 6.58 -0.90
C PHE A 158 0.79 7.02 0.56
N LEU A 159 1.00 8.31 0.82
CA LEU A 159 0.93 8.86 2.18
C LEU A 159 -0.46 8.69 2.80
N ALA A 160 -1.52 8.75 1.98
CA ALA A 160 -2.90 8.54 2.41
C ALA A 160 -3.27 7.06 2.62
N SER A 161 -2.47 6.12 2.11
CA SER A 161 -2.72 4.67 2.14
C SER A 161 -3.11 4.10 3.52
N PRO A 162 -2.46 4.47 4.64
CA PRO A 162 -2.79 3.94 5.97
C PRO A 162 -4.18 4.34 6.47
N PHE A 163 -4.70 5.48 6.00
CA PHE A 163 -5.97 6.03 6.47
C PHE A 163 -7.19 5.27 5.94
N TYR A 164 -7.03 4.46 4.89
CA TYR A 164 -8.14 3.66 4.35
C TYR A 164 -8.54 2.50 5.26
N THR A 165 -7.57 1.81 5.88
CA THR A 165 -7.81 0.63 6.72
C THR A 165 -8.00 0.95 8.20
N LEU A 166 -7.45 2.08 8.67
CA LEU A 166 -7.50 2.49 10.08
C LEU A 166 -8.93 2.55 10.67
N PRO A 167 -9.97 3.06 9.96
CA PRO A 167 -11.33 3.09 10.49
C PRO A 167 -11.87 1.70 10.89
N VAL A 168 -11.54 0.65 10.14
CA VAL A 168 -11.98 -0.72 10.46
C VAL A 168 -11.35 -1.23 11.74
N PHE A 169 -10.06 -0.97 11.93
CA PHE A 169 -9.37 -1.37 13.16
C PHE A 169 -9.94 -0.64 14.38
N VAL A 170 -10.26 0.65 14.26
CA VAL A 170 -10.88 1.43 15.34
C VAL A 170 -12.26 0.87 15.71
N VAL A 171 -13.11 0.62 14.71
CA VAL A 171 -14.44 0.04 14.93
C VAL A 171 -14.34 -1.36 15.55
N SER A 172 -13.41 -2.19 15.06
CA SER A 172 -13.21 -3.55 15.56
C SER A 172 -12.70 -3.58 17.00
N MET A 173 -11.81 -2.66 17.36
CA MET A 173 -11.31 -2.51 18.74
C MET A 173 -12.39 -1.96 19.69
N ALA A 174 -13.22 -1.02 19.21
CA ALA A 174 -14.31 -0.46 20.00
C ALA A 174 -15.45 -1.48 20.26
N GLY A 175 -15.54 -2.52 19.42
CA GLY A 175 -16.62 -3.50 19.43
C GLY A 175 -17.80 -3.02 18.58
N THR A 176 -18.25 -3.87 17.66
CA THR A 176 -19.33 -3.54 16.71
C THR A 176 -20.69 -3.41 17.39
N ASP A 177 -20.90 -4.08 18.52
CA ASP A 177 -22.09 -3.97 19.37
C ASP A 177 -22.37 -2.52 19.83
N ARG A 178 -21.34 -1.67 19.93
CA ARG A 178 -21.52 -0.26 20.32
C ARG A 178 -22.18 0.57 19.23
N PHE A 179 -22.24 0.07 18.00
CA PHE A 179 -22.75 0.76 16.83
C PHE A 179 -24.11 0.24 16.35
N ILE A 180 -24.84 -0.51 17.20
CA ILE A 180 -26.20 -1.01 16.88
C ILE A 180 -27.14 0.11 16.42
N ASN A 181 -27.07 1.28 17.06
CA ASN A 181 -27.91 2.44 16.72
C ASN A 181 -27.39 3.24 15.50
N ALA A 182 -26.19 2.94 15.01
CA ALA A 182 -25.54 3.61 13.89
C ALA A 182 -24.78 2.61 13.00
N PRO A 183 -25.49 1.65 12.37
CA PRO A 183 -24.86 0.55 11.62
C PRO A 183 -24.13 1.03 10.36
N TRP A 184 -24.39 2.26 9.92
CA TRP A 184 -23.68 2.88 8.80
C TRP A 184 -22.20 3.17 9.10
N ILE A 185 -21.81 3.34 10.37
CA ILE A 185 -20.41 3.60 10.77
C ILE A 185 -19.50 2.40 10.46
N PRO A 186 -19.77 1.18 10.97
CA PRO A 186 -18.96 0.01 10.67
C PRO A 186 -19.00 -0.36 9.17
N LEU A 187 -20.15 -0.12 8.50
CA LEU A 187 -20.28 -0.27 7.06
C LEU A 187 -19.36 0.69 6.29
N PHE A 188 -19.37 1.97 6.63
CA PHE A 188 -18.49 2.96 6.00
C PHE A 188 -17.02 2.62 6.21
N ALA A 189 -16.64 2.24 7.43
CA ALA A 189 -15.27 1.82 7.74
C ALA A 189 -14.82 0.65 6.84
N THR A 190 -15.67 -0.36 6.68
CA THR A 190 -15.33 -1.55 5.87
C THR A 190 -15.29 -1.23 4.39
N PHE A 191 -16.17 -0.36 3.91
CA PHE A 191 -16.07 0.21 2.56
C PHE A 191 -14.74 0.96 2.34
N THR A 192 -14.31 1.84 3.26
CA THR A 192 -13.05 2.57 3.10
C THR A 192 -11.85 1.64 3.07
N ALA A 193 -11.86 0.55 3.86
CA ALA A 193 -10.77 -0.42 3.84
C ALA A 193 -10.69 -1.18 2.52
N TYR A 194 -11.81 -1.61 1.95
CA TYR A 194 -11.83 -2.28 0.64
C TYR A 194 -11.60 -1.32 -0.53
N PHE A 195 -11.88 -0.03 -0.36
CA PHE A 195 -11.70 0.98 -1.40
C PHE A 195 -10.24 1.10 -1.85
N GLN A 196 -9.29 0.84 -0.95
CA GLN A 196 -7.86 0.78 -1.27
C GLN A 196 -7.54 -0.24 -2.38
N CYS A 197 -8.29 -1.34 -2.46
CA CYS A 197 -8.14 -2.35 -3.50
C CYS A 197 -8.53 -1.84 -4.90
N ILE A 198 -9.35 -0.80 -4.99
CA ILE A 198 -9.78 -0.18 -6.25
C ILE A 198 -8.83 0.97 -6.62
N ILE A 199 -8.52 1.83 -5.65
CA ILE A 199 -7.66 2.99 -5.86
C ILE A 199 -6.24 2.58 -6.24
N SER A 200 -5.67 1.56 -5.59
CA SER A 200 -4.25 1.24 -5.80
C SER A 200 -3.94 0.85 -7.26
N PRO A 201 -4.69 -0.07 -7.90
CA PRO A 201 -4.50 -0.38 -9.33
C PRO A 201 -4.69 0.83 -10.25
N ILE A 202 -5.63 1.74 -9.94
CA ILE A 202 -5.87 2.94 -10.74
C ILE A 202 -4.65 3.87 -10.65
N LEU A 203 -4.12 4.09 -9.44
CA LEU A 203 -2.94 4.92 -9.23
C LEU A 203 -1.72 4.35 -9.95
N TYR A 204 -1.42 3.06 -9.76
CA TYR A 204 -0.30 2.40 -10.45
C TYR A 204 -0.51 2.32 -11.97
N GLY A 205 -1.74 2.06 -12.42
CA GLY A 205 -2.08 2.05 -13.85
C GLY A 205 -1.86 3.42 -14.48
N SER A 206 -2.32 4.48 -13.81
CA SER A 206 -2.08 5.85 -14.26
C SER A 206 -0.60 6.20 -14.29
N SER A 207 0.19 5.73 -13.32
CA SER A 207 1.63 5.99 -13.30
C SER A 207 2.37 5.35 -14.47
N LEU A 208 1.98 4.14 -14.87
CA LEU A 208 2.56 3.45 -16.03
C LEU A 208 2.25 4.18 -17.34
N VAL A 209 1.03 4.71 -17.48
CA VAL A 209 0.66 5.52 -18.65
C VAL A 209 1.49 6.81 -18.71
N LEU A 210 1.62 7.49 -17.57
CA LEU A 210 2.43 8.72 -17.48
C LEU A 210 3.90 8.48 -17.80
N MET A 211 4.49 7.40 -17.29
CA MET A 211 5.87 7.01 -17.61
C MET A 211 6.03 6.70 -19.10
N LYS A 212 5.08 5.96 -19.70
CA LYS A 212 5.11 5.64 -21.12
C LYS A 212 5.02 6.89 -22.01
N GLU A 213 4.19 7.86 -21.64
CA GLU A 213 4.11 9.15 -22.35
C GLU A 213 5.45 9.89 -22.31
N GLU A 214 6.13 9.88 -21.17
CA GLU A 214 7.43 10.54 -21.00
C GLU A 214 8.54 9.84 -21.81
N ASP A 215 8.58 8.51 -21.82
CA ASP A 215 9.52 7.73 -22.65
C ASP A 215 9.29 7.97 -24.15
N MET A 216 8.03 8.02 -24.59
CA MET A 216 7.69 8.36 -25.97
C MET A 216 8.08 9.80 -26.34
N ALA A 217 7.92 10.74 -25.41
CA ALA A 217 8.34 12.13 -25.63
C ALA A 217 9.87 12.27 -25.69
N LEU A 218 10.60 11.53 -24.86
CA LEU A 218 12.07 11.49 -24.86
C LEU A 218 12.62 10.86 -26.14
N THR A 219 12.08 9.72 -26.56
CA THR A 219 12.45 9.08 -27.84
C THR A 219 12.12 9.96 -29.03
N ALA A 220 10.95 10.61 -29.06
CA ALA A 220 10.59 11.55 -30.13
C ALA A 220 11.52 12.78 -30.18
N ARG A 221 11.98 13.29 -29.03
CA ARG A 221 12.98 14.38 -28.96
C ARG A 221 14.36 13.90 -29.40
N ALA A 222 14.77 12.70 -29.03
CA ALA A 222 16.01 12.09 -29.47
C ALA A 222 16.03 11.84 -30.98
N HIS A 223 14.90 11.47 -31.58
CA HIS A 223 14.77 11.30 -33.04
C HIS A 223 14.67 12.62 -33.80
N LYS A 224 14.21 13.72 -33.18
CA LYS A 224 14.30 15.07 -33.75
C LYS A 224 15.69 15.70 -33.62
N ALA A 225 16.52 15.20 -32.71
CA ALA A 225 17.91 15.58 -32.61
C ALA A 225 18.68 14.84 -33.74
N GLY A 226 18.84 15.51 -34.89
CA GLY A 226 19.47 14.93 -36.08
C GLY A 226 20.88 14.37 -35.82
N PRO A 227 21.45 13.62 -36.79
CA PRO A 227 22.69 12.84 -36.64
C PRO A 227 23.98 13.59 -36.23
N ASN A 228 23.92 14.91 -36.03
CA ASN A 228 25.05 15.76 -35.61
C ASN A 228 24.89 16.38 -34.20
N SER A 229 23.98 15.87 -33.37
CA SER A 229 23.68 16.47 -32.05
C SER A 229 24.31 15.75 -30.85
N TYR A 230 25.08 14.67 -31.07
CA TYR A 230 26.01 14.16 -30.06
C TYR A 230 27.26 15.06 -29.99
N GLN A 231 27.11 16.27 -29.43
CA GLN A 231 28.21 16.81 -28.66
C GLN A 231 28.06 16.27 -27.23
N PRO A 232 29.00 15.48 -26.70
CA PRO A 232 29.07 15.31 -25.27
C PRO A 232 29.24 16.71 -24.71
N VAL A 233 28.34 17.13 -23.82
CA VAL A 233 28.53 18.34 -23.02
C VAL A 233 29.79 18.09 -22.20
N GLN A 234 30.95 18.45 -22.76
CA GLN A 234 32.16 18.64 -21.98
C GLN A 234 31.79 19.76 -21.01
N LEU A 235 31.77 19.41 -19.72
CA LEU A 235 31.88 20.37 -18.64
C LEU A 235 33.15 21.19 -18.87
N GLN A 236 33.02 22.28 -19.64
CA GLN A 236 34.06 23.29 -19.77
C GLN A 236 34.07 24.06 -18.45
N VAL A 237 34.88 23.57 -17.51
CA VAL A 237 35.28 24.34 -16.34
C VAL A 237 35.97 25.60 -16.86
N PRO A 238 35.45 26.81 -16.56
CA PRO A 238 36.06 28.02 -17.04
C PRO A 238 37.37 28.26 -16.25
N GLY A 239 38.53 28.15 -16.91
CA GLY A 239 39.77 28.72 -16.38
C GLY A 239 41.06 27.90 -16.45
N GLN A 240 41.41 27.27 -17.57
CA GLN A 240 42.80 26.84 -17.80
C GLN A 240 43.29 27.22 -19.20
N HIS A 241 43.86 28.42 -19.30
CA HIS A 241 44.93 28.72 -20.24
C HIS A 241 46.25 28.60 -19.47
N LEU A 242 47.11 27.68 -19.88
CA LEU A 242 48.57 27.75 -19.87
C LEU A 242 49.12 26.57 -20.67
#